data_AF-A0A943GC66-F1
#
_entry.id   AF-A0A943GC66-F1
#
_cell.length_a   1.000
_cell.length_b   1.000
_cell.length_c   1.000
_cell.angle_alpha   90.00
_cell.angle_beta   90.00
_cell.angle_gamma   90.00
#
_symmetry.space_group_name_H-M   'P 1'
#
loop_
_entity.id
_entity.type
_entity.pdbx_description
1 polymer ?
#
loop_
_entity_poly.entity_id
_entity_poly.type
_entity_poly.pdbx_seq_one_letter_code
_entity_poly.pdbx_strand_id
1 'polypeptide(L)'
;MKRTILLILAFVFVFTFVPTFAFSVSALEEGDYTYEIVDGTATITGYHGVGGDVKIPDTLGGVAVTAIGDGAFKGCTSLISLEMPSRVLTIGNEAFMDCIHLTTANLSGELTFIGDFAFYNCSSLSGSVFVSRYVTNIGKDAFAGCKSLQCLEVSASNPKYGVRSYNAIVEFETKTLIWGGKGAVLSEDDIITKIASHAFYDMTELTLVNIPASVTEIEADAFLDSAAVTMIVVPDSYGMQYAIEHEIPYTTYKQGADYYYDVGSSTWYEDAALYCYANQFMTGIEDRIFAPEATVTRAQLAEILYNMEGMPETQYAAQFQDVSKEQWFAIPVSWTYQAGIFVGKSENCFDPDTPTTREEIATVLLRYAEYKGVDLNSLNPWWSLQWFKDVGQVDAWALPGMAAMYEHGVIVGKDYLLAPLDATRRCEVATMLHRFMPIILNAQ
;
A
#
# COMPACT_ATOMS: atom_id res chain seq x y z
N MET A 1 -78.58 -3.52 20.06
CA MET A 1 -77.38 -4.29 19.66
C MET A 1 -76.57 -3.42 18.70
N LYS A 2 -75.42 -2.90 19.18
CA LYS A 2 -74.31 -2.19 18.52
C LYS A 2 -74.62 -1.27 17.31
N ARG A 3 -74.50 0.05 17.51
CA ARG A 3 -74.13 1.02 16.45
C ARG A 3 -72.78 1.62 16.81
N THR A 4 -71.75 1.18 16.10
CA THR A 4 -70.38 1.67 16.15
C THR A 4 -70.33 3.02 15.44
N ILE A 5 -69.85 4.08 16.10
CA ILE A 5 -69.50 5.35 15.46
C ILE A 5 -67.98 5.39 15.39
N LEU A 6 -67.45 5.36 14.17
CA LEU A 6 -66.03 5.49 13.84
C LEU A 6 -65.72 6.98 13.69
N LEU A 7 -64.87 7.53 14.55
CA LEU A 7 -64.30 8.88 14.41
C LEU A 7 -63.06 8.80 13.51
N ILE A 8 -63.09 9.47 12.35
CA ILE A 8 -61.92 9.70 11.49
C ILE A 8 -61.44 11.13 11.77
N LEU A 9 -60.26 11.26 12.39
CA LEU A 9 -59.53 12.52 12.54
C LEU A 9 -58.74 12.77 11.25
N ALA A 10 -59.09 13.83 10.51
CA ALA A 10 -58.31 14.33 9.38
C ALA A 10 -57.32 15.41 9.88
N PHE A 11 -56.03 15.14 9.79
CA PHE A 11 -54.96 16.12 10.02
C PHE A 11 -54.75 16.93 8.73
N VAL A 12 -54.99 18.24 8.79
CA VAL A 12 -54.66 19.19 7.72
C VAL A 12 -53.25 19.72 7.97
N PHE A 13 -52.29 19.34 7.13
CA PHE A 13 -50.95 19.96 7.09
C PHE A 13 -51.03 21.27 6.30
N VAL A 14 -50.72 22.39 6.96
CA VAL A 14 -50.52 23.69 6.30
C VAL A 14 -49.02 23.83 6.02
N PHE A 15 -48.62 23.72 4.76
CA PHE A 15 -47.27 24.08 4.31
C PHE A 15 -47.18 25.61 4.22
N THR A 16 -46.47 26.24 5.16
CA THR A 16 -46.02 27.63 4.98
C THR A 16 -44.73 27.62 4.17
N PHE A 17 -44.84 28.02 2.91
CA PHE A 17 -43.74 28.32 2.01
C PHE A 17 -42.93 29.50 2.58
N VAL A 18 -41.71 29.26 3.06
CA VAL A 18 -40.77 30.33 3.43
C VAL A 18 -39.81 30.50 2.25
N PRO A 19 -39.86 31.61 1.50
CA PRO A 19 -38.90 31.87 0.44
C PRO A 19 -37.51 32.06 1.07
N THR A 20 -36.53 31.29 0.63
CA THR A 20 -35.13 31.51 0.95
C THR A 20 -34.66 32.76 0.20
N PHE A 21 -34.53 33.87 0.93
CA PHE A 21 -33.80 35.03 0.44
C PHE A 21 -32.32 34.69 0.47
N ALA A 22 -31.67 34.63 -0.70
CA ALA A 22 -30.23 34.67 -0.80
C ALA A 22 -29.76 36.05 -0.32
N PHE A 23 -29.39 36.14 0.96
CA PHE A 23 -28.57 37.25 1.44
C PHE A 23 -27.18 37.04 0.86
N SER A 24 -26.76 37.88 -0.10
CA SER A 24 -25.35 38.01 -0.43
C SER A 24 -24.66 38.69 0.75
N VAL A 25 -24.09 37.90 1.66
CA VAL A 25 -23.07 38.41 2.57
C VAL A 25 -21.87 38.75 1.69
N SER A 26 -21.44 40.00 1.69
CA SER A 26 -20.22 40.39 0.99
C SER A 26 -19.06 39.66 1.66
N ALA A 27 -18.30 38.86 0.91
CA ALA A 27 -17.06 38.26 1.38
C ALA A 27 -16.15 39.35 1.99
N LEU A 28 -15.55 39.04 3.14
CA LEU A 28 -14.57 39.88 3.80
C LEU A 28 -13.20 39.69 3.13
N GLU A 29 -12.33 40.68 3.23
CA GLU A 29 -10.98 40.64 2.67
C GLU A 29 -9.94 41.00 3.74
N GLU A 30 -8.87 40.22 3.81
CA GLU A 30 -7.70 40.51 4.64
C GLU A 30 -6.45 39.90 4.00
N GLY A 31 -5.52 40.78 3.60
CA GLY A 31 -4.32 40.37 2.86
C GLY A 31 -4.67 39.71 1.53
N ASP A 32 -4.15 38.50 1.33
CA ASP A 32 -4.29 37.71 0.10
C ASP A 32 -5.56 36.85 0.06
N TYR A 33 -6.46 36.99 1.06
CA TYR A 33 -7.60 36.09 1.25
C TYR A 33 -8.94 36.81 1.24
N THR A 34 -9.92 36.21 0.55
CA THR A 34 -11.34 36.45 0.78
C THR A 34 -11.88 35.38 1.73
N TYR A 35 -12.76 35.77 2.65
CA TYR A 35 -13.28 34.86 3.67
C TYR A 35 -14.68 35.25 4.15
N GLU A 36 -15.35 34.30 4.79
CA GLU A 36 -16.62 34.51 5.47
C GLU A 36 -16.51 34.05 6.93
N ILE A 37 -17.23 34.72 7.83
CA ILE A 37 -17.34 34.30 9.22
C ILE A 37 -18.68 33.59 9.41
N VAL A 38 -18.61 32.28 9.65
CA VAL A 38 -19.76 31.43 9.94
C VAL A 38 -19.56 30.82 11.32
N ASP A 39 -20.58 30.96 12.17
CA ASP A 39 -20.59 30.44 13.56
C ASP A 39 -19.36 30.83 14.41
N GLY A 40 -18.82 32.04 14.16
CA GLY A 40 -17.69 32.59 14.92
C GLY A 40 -16.31 32.07 14.49
N THR A 41 -16.23 31.40 13.34
CA THR A 41 -14.96 30.95 12.73
C THR A 41 -14.87 31.40 11.28
N ALA A 42 -13.65 31.52 10.75
CA ALA A 42 -13.41 31.96 9.37
C ALA A 42 -13.29 30.77 8.41
N THR A 43 -13.99 30.88 7.29
CA THR A 43 -13.85 30.02 6.10
C THR A 43 -13.22 30.84 4.99
N ILE A 44 -12.07 30.40 4.47
CA ILE A 44 -11.44 31.04 3.31
C ILE A 44 -12.25 30.70 2.06
N THR A 45 -12.75 31.70 1.36
CA THR A 45 -13.57 31.51 0.15
C THR A 45 -12.81 31.86 -1.14
N GLY A 46 -11.59 32.40 -1.02
CA GLY A 46 -10.72 32.68 -2.15
C GLY A 46 -9.33 33.12 -1.75
N TYR A 47 -8.39 32.90 -2.65
CA TYR A 47 -7.00 33.36 -2.56
C TYR A 47 -6.62 34.13 -3.82
N HIS A 48 -6.08 35.33 -3.63
CA HIS A 48 -5.66 36.25 -4.70
C HIS A 48 -4.22 36.75 -4.53
N GLY A 49 -3.44 36.06 -3.69
CA GLY A 49 -2.01 36.34 -3.51
C GLY A 49 -1.15 35.89 -4.68
N VAL A 50 0.15 36.15 -4.58
CA VAL A 50 1.11 35.87 -5.66
C VAL A 50 1.46 34.39 -5.83
N GLY A 51 1.08 33.53 -4.88
CA GLY A 51 1.49 32.12 -4.82
C GLY A 51 2.86 31.90 -4.18
N GLY A 52 3.56 30.84 -4.58
CA GLY A 52 4.79 30.38 -3.97
C GLY A 52 4.52 29.49 -2.76
N ASP A 53 5.25 29.74 -1.68
CA ASP A 53 5.07 29.05 -0.41
C ASP A 53 3.98 29.76 0.41
N VAL A 54 2.77 29.20 0.43
CA VAL A 54 1.62 29.81 1.09
C VAL A 54 1.40 29.18 2.45
N LYS A 55 1.42 30.02 3.49
CA LYS A 55 1.02 29.67 4.84
C LYS A 55 -0.38 30.21 5.10
N ILE A 56 -1.34 29.32 5.28
CA ILE A 56 -2.70 29.70 5.64
C ILE A 56 -2.68 30.36 7.04
N PRO A 57 -3.26 31.55 7.22
CA PRO A 57 -3.22 32.25 8.50
C PRO A 57 -4.04 31.51 9.57
N ASP A 58 -3.56 31.53 10.82
CA ASP A 58 -4.30 30.96 11.96
C ASP A 58 -5.63 31.69 12.22
N THR A 59 -5.69 32.97 11.86
CA THR A 59 -6.86 33.85 12.08
C THR A 59 -7.11 34.79 10.91
N LEU A 60 -8.37 35.05 10.61
CA LEU A 60 -8.84 36.12 9.72
C LEU A 60 -9.99 36.86 10.40
N GLY A 61 -10.03 38.18 10.31
CA GLY A 61 -11.05 39.00 10.99
C GLY A 61 -11.05 38.86 12.51
N GLY A 62 -9.93 38.44 13.09
CA GLY A 62 -9.77 38.19 14.53
C GLY A 62 -10.38 36.88 15.04
N VAL A 63 -10.86 36.00 14.16
CA VAL A 63 -11.38 34.66 14.51
C VAL A 63 -10.53 33.56 13.88
N ALA A 64 -10.57 32.35 14.44
CA ALA A 64 -9.77 31.23 13.95
C ALA A 64 -10.21 30.77 12.55
N VAL A 65 -9.25 30.46 11.68
CA VAL A 65 -9.52 29.80 10.39
C VAL A 65 -9.75 28.31 10.64
N THR A 66 -10.92 27.81 10.25
CA THR A 66 -11.34 26.42 10.47
C THR A 66 -11.72 25.69 9.18
N ALA A 67 -11.82 26.40 8.06
CA ALA A 67 -12.23 25.82 6.80
C ALA A 67 -11.55 26.50 5.60
N ILE A 68 -11.23 25.68 4.60
CA ILE A 68 -10.98 26.12 3.24
C ILE A 68 -12.27 25.82 2.47
N GLY A 69 -12.91 26.85 1.95
CA GLY A 69 -14.18 26.76 1.22
C GLY A 69 -14.01 26.22 -0.19
N ASP A 70 -15.16 26.02 -0.84
CA ASP A 70 -15.21 25.47 -2.20
C ASP A 70 -14.46 26.39 -3.18
N GLY A 71 -13.58 25.78 -3.99
CA GLY A 71 -12.82 26.45 -5.02
C GLY A 71 -11.84 27.55 -4.55
N ALA A 72 -11.54 27.66 -3.24
CA ALA A 72 -10.80 28.79 -2.69
C ALA A 72 -9.41 29.03 -3.32
N PHE A 73 -8.73 27.96 -3.74
CA PHE A 73 -7.43 27.99 -4.44
C PHE A 73 -7.52 27.33 -5.82
N LYS A 74 -8.73 27.15 -6.37
CA LYS A 74 -8.91 26.48 -7.66
C LYS A 74 -8.10 27.16 -8.77
N GLY A 75 -7.30 26.39 -9.47
CA GLY A 75 -6.45 26.85 -10.58
C GLY A 75 -5.28 27.75 -10.13
N CYS A 76 -4.90 27.75 -8.85
CA CYS A 76 -3.76 28.51 -8.35
C CYS A 76 -2.44 27.87 -8.79
N THR A 77 -2.11 28.00 -10.07
CA THR A 77 -0.90 27.40 -10.67
C THR A 77 0.40 28.02 -10.13
N SER A 78 0.36 29.17 -9.48
CA SER A 78 1.54 29.75 -8.82
C SER A 78 1.82 29.16 -7.43
N LEU A 79 0.90 28.38 -6.84
CA LEU A 79 1.09 27.73 -5.54
C LEU A 79 2.13 26.60 -5.64
N ILE A 80 3.17 26.65 -4.80
CA ILE A 80 4.27 25.67 -4.77
C ILE A 80 4.20 24.80 -3.52
N SER A 81 3.94 25.38 -2.35
CA SER A 81 3.77 24.64 -1.10
C SER A 81 2.66 25.25 -0.25
N LEU A 82 2.00 24.40 0.54
CA LEU A 82 0.90 24.78 1.43
C LEU A 82 1.19 24.31 2.86
N GLU A 83 1.25 25.26 3.79
CA GLU A 83 1.25 25.02 5.23
C GLU A 83 -0.14 25.35 5.81
N MET A 84 -0.86 24.33 6.27
CA MET A 84 -2.21 24.47 6.84
C MET A 84 -2.17 24.52 8.38
N PRO A 85 -2.90 25.44 9.04
CA PRO A 85 -2.93 25.48 10.50
C PRO A 85 -3.73 24.30 11.05
N SER A 86 -3.35 23.86 12.25
CA SER A 86 -3.88 22.64 12.87
C SER A 86 -5.37 22.68 13.24
N ARG A 87 -6.03 23.83 13.10
CA ARG A 87 -7.44 24.04 13.43
C ARG A 87 -8.36 23.93 12.22
N VAL A 88 -7.82 23.76 11.02
CA VAL A 88 -8.64 23.52 9.83
C VAL A 88 -9.27 22.13 9.93
N LEU A 89 -10.59 22.10 9.87
CA LEU A 89 -11.42 20.90 9.98
C LEU A 89 -11.94 20.45 8.61
N THR A 90 -12.12 21.36 7.67
CA THR A 90 -12.73 21.06 6.37
C THR A 90 -11.98 21.68 5.20
N ILE A 91 -11.81 20.89 4.14
CA ILE A 91 -11.40 21.33 2.82
C ILE A 91 -12.58 21.11 1.88
N GLY A 92 -13.08 22.19 1.28
CA GLY A 92 -14.26 22.20 0.43
C GLY A 92 -14.04 21.52 -0.92
N ASN A 93 -15.10 21.49 -1.70
CA ASN A 93 -15.08 20.93 -3.05
C ASN A 93 -14.15 21.76 -3.95
N GLU A 94 -13.37 21.10 -4.79
CA GLU A 94 -12.45 21.74 -5.75
C GLU A 94 -11.45 22.73 -5.13
N ALA A 95 -11.25 22.70 -3.80
CA ALA A 95 -10.55 23.75 -3.07
C ALA A 95 -9.14 24.04 -3.62
N PHE A 96 -8.41 23.01 -4.03
CA PHE A 96 -7.08 23.09 -4.64
C PHE A 96 -7.04 22.45 -6.04
N MET A 97 -8.20 22.26 -6.68
CA MET A 97 -8.27 21.69 -8.03
C MET A 97 -7.36 22.45 -9.00
N ASP A 98 -6.61 21.74 -9.85
CA ASP A 98 -5.68 22.29 -10.85
C ASP A 98 -4.55 23.18 -10.27
N CYS A 99 -4.17 22.99 -9.00
CA CYS A 99 -2.91 23.53 -8.45
C CYS A 99 -1.70 22.72 -8.96
N ILE A 100 -1.47 22.74 -10.28
CA ILE A 100 -0.55 21.82 -10.98
C ILE A 100 0.92 21.91 -10.54
N HIS A 101 1.34 22.99 -9.88
CA HIS A 101 2.70 23.20 -9.38
C HIS A 101 2.81 23.04 -7.85
N LEU A 102 1.72 22.71 -7.15
CA LEU A 102 1.73 22.39 -5.74
C LEU A 102 2.55 21.11 -5.53
N THR A 103 3.68 21.22 -4.86
CA THR A 103 4.62 20.11 -4.62
C THR A 103 4.43 19.44 -3.27
N THR A 104 3.95 20.20 -2.27
CA THR A 104 3.78 19.74 -0.88
C THR A 104 2.51 20.33 -0.27
N ALA A 105 1.71 19.50 0.40
CA ALA A 105 0.49 19.91 1.09
C ALA A 105 0.46 19.29 2.50
N ASN A 106 0.82 20.09 3.50
CA ASN A 106 0.77 19.66 4.89
C ASN A 106 -0.64 19.90 5.43
N LEU A 107 -1.44 18.84 5.49
CA LEU A 107 -2.82 18.90 5.97
C LEU A 107 -2.91 19.01 7.50
N SER A 108 -4.02 19.56 7.99
CA SER A 108 -4.32 19.63 9.42
C SER A 108 -4.50 18.23 10.03
N GLY A 109 -3.92 18.01 11.22
CA GLY A 109 -4.13 16.77 11.98
C GLY A 109 -5.58 16.60 12.49
N GLU A 110 -6.34 17.69 12.60
CA GLU A 110 -7.74 17.71 13.05
C GLU A 110 -8.74 17.70 11.88
N LEU A 111 -8.26 17.50 10.65
CA LEU A 111 -9.11 17.48 9.46
C LEU A 111 -10.15 16.35 9.56
N THR A 112 -11.41 16.67 9.26
CA THR A 112 -12.54 15.71 9.29
C THR A 112 -13.17 15.49 7.91
N PHE A 113 -13.00 16.45 6.99
CA PHE A 113 -13.68 16.45 5.70
C PHE A 113 -12.75 16.96 4.58
N ILE A 114 -12.62 16.15 3.53
CA ILE A 114 -12.03 16.52 2.24
C ILE A 114 -13.14 16.40 1.19
N GLY A 115 -13.44 17.49 0.49
CA GLY A 115 -14.51 17.58 -0.49
C GLY A 115 -14.19 16.88 -1.82
N ASP A 116 -15.20 16.86 -2.68
CA ASP A 116 -15.08 16.30 -4.03
C ASP A 116 -14.06 17.12 -4.83
N PHE A 117 -13.20 16.45 -5.59
CA PHE A 117 -12.16 17.08 -6.42
C PHE A 117 -11.19 18.01 -5.66
N ALA A 118 -11.10 17.92 -4.32
CA ALA A 118 -10.38 18.89 -3.49
C ALA A 118 -8.92 19.12 -3.92
N PHE A 119 -8.20 18.08 -4.34
CA PHE A 119 -6.83 18.13 -4.88
C PHE A 119 -6.77 17.54 -6.31
N TYR A 120 -7.89 17.57 -7.04
CA TYR A 120 -7.95 17.04 -8.40
C TYR A 120 -6.88 17.69 -9.29
N ASN A 121 -6.13 16.88 -10.03
CA ASN A 121 -5.07 17.31 -10.94
C ASN A 121 -3.99 18.19 -10.29
N CYS A 122 -3.72 18.01 -8.99
CA CYS A 122 -2.48 18.51 -8.36
C CYS A 122 -1.28 17.65 -8.80
N SER A 123 -0.95 17.68 -10.08
CA SER A 123 -0.05 16.72 -10.73
C SER A 123 1.41 16.74 -10.25
N SER A 124 1.87 17.86 -9.66
CA SER A 124 3.20 17.95 -9.04
C SER A 124 3.21 17.60 -7.54
N LEU A 125 2.05 17.32 -6.93
CA LEU A 125 1.97 17.03 -5.51
C LEU A 125 2.70 15.71 -5.25
N SER A 126 3.76 15.79 -4.44
CA SER A 126 4.75 14.72 -4.28
C SER A 126 4.99 14.42 -2.80
N GLY A 127 5.67 13.30 -2.54
CA GLY A 127 5.90 12.81 -1.18
C GLY A 127 4.66 12.14 -0.58
N SER A 128 4.52 12.23 0.74
CA SER A 128 3.40 11.67 1.50
C SER A 128 2.40 12.75 1.91
N VAL A 129 1.11 12.45 1.77
CA VAL A 129 0.02 13.23 2.38
C VAL A 129 -0.64 12.37 3.46
N PHE A 130 -0.80 12.90 4.66
CA PHE A 130 -1.35 12.16 5.80
C PHE A 130 -2.83 12.47 6.02
N VAL A 131 -3.65 11.42 6.03
CA VAL A 131 -5.08 11.40 6.35
C VAL A 131 -5.24 10.93 7.79
N SER A 132 -5.67 11.83 8.67
CA SER A 132 -5.78 11.54 10.10
C SER A 132 -6.93 10.57 10.43
N ARG A 133 -6.95 10.09 11.68
CA ARG A 133 -8.03 9.24 12.20
C ARG A 133 -9.40 9.91 12.26
N TYR A 134 -9.45 11.25 12.16
CA TYR A 134 -10.67 12.04 12.27
C TYR A 134 -11.36 12.26 10.92
N VAL A 135 -10.67 11.98 9.82
CA VAL A 135 -11.24 12.13 8.47
C VAL A 135 -12.36 11.10 8.29
N THR A 136 -13.58 11.62 8.20
CA THR A 136 -14.81 10.85 7.98
C THR A 136 -15.30 10.93 6.53
N ASN A 137 -14.71 11.82 5.73
CA ASN A 137 -15.03 11.98 4.32
C ASN A 137 -13.78 12.28 3.49
N ILE A 138 -13.57 11.46 2.46
CA ILE A 138 -12.74 11.76 1.30
C ILE A 138 -13.72 11.78 0.12
N GLY A 139 -13.90 12.97 -0.47
CA GLY A 139 -14.83 13.18 -1.55
C GLY A 139 -14.43 12.44 -2.83
N LYS A 140 -15.40 12.34 -3.75
CA LYS A 140 -15.18 11.74 -5.06
C LYS A 140 -14.02 12.45 -5.77
N ASP A 141 -13.12 11.66 -6.34
CA ASP A 141 -11.99 12.11 -7.16
C ASP A 141 -11.07 13.14 -6.44
N ALA A 142 -11.11 13.19 -5.10
CA ALA A 142 -10.40 14.19 -4.31
C ALA A 142 -8.90 14.25 -4.60
N PHE A 143 -8.27 13.12 -4.95
CA PHE A 143 -6.85 13.01 -5.29
C PHE A 143 -6.60 12.43 -6.69
N ALA A 144 -7.63 12.40 -7.55
CA ALA A 144 -7.46 11.95 -8.93
C ALA A 144 -6.49 12.87 -9.68
N GLY A 145 -5.57 12.30 -10.46
CA GLY A 145 -4.54 13.06 -11.20
C GLY A 145 -3.36 13.56 -10.35
N CYS A 146 -3.29 13.22 -9.06
CA CYS A 146 -2.12 13.45 -8.21
C CYS A 146 -0.98 12.46 -8.52
N LYS A 147 -0.53 12.42 -9.77
CA LYS A 147 0.37 11.38 -10.31
C LYS A 147 1.79 11.34 -9.74
N SER A 148 2.26 12.45 -9.16
CA SER A 148 3.56 12.53 -8.49
C SER A 148 3.51 12.11 -7.02
N LEU A 149 2.31 11.84 -6.48
CA LEU A 149 2.13 11.53 -5.06
C LEU A 149 2.70 10.15 -4.77
N GLN A 150 3.66 10.09 -3.84
CA GLN A 150 4.32 8.84 -3.49
C GLN A 150 3.46 8.00 -2.57
N CYS A 151 2.79 8.63 -1.60
CA CYS A 151 1.91 7.94 -0.68
C CYS A 151 0.75 8.82 -0.20
N LEU A 152 -0.43 8.23 -0.06
CA LEU A 152 -1.52 8.81 0.73
C LEU A 152 -1.71 7.95 1.98
N GLU A 153 -1.07 8.37 3.07
CA GLU A 153 -1.02 7.64 4.32
C GLU A 153 -2.33 7.82 5.09
N VAL A 154 -2.97 6.73 5.48
CA VAL A 154 -4.16 6.79 6.35
C VAL A 154 -3.79 6.28 7.73
N SER A 155 -4.18 7.03 8.77
CA SER A 155 -3.99 6.58 10.15
C SER A 155 -4.57 5.17 10.35
N ALA A 156 -3.79 4.26 10.92
CA ALA A 156 -4.22 2.88 11.23
C ALA A 156 -5.44 2.81 12.17
N SER A 157 -5.76 3.90 12.87
CA SER A 157 -6.95 4.03 13.72
C SER A 157 -8.16 4.67 13.03
N ASN A 158 -8.07 5.01 11.74
CA ASN A 158 -9.22 5.53 10.99
C ASN A 158 -10.26 4.40 10.81
N PRO A 159 -11.52 4.60 11.23
CA PRO A 159 -12.53 3.54 11.18
C PRO A 159 -13.14 3.33 9.79
N LYS A 160 -12.96 4.28 8.86
CA LYS A 160 -13.66 4.31 7.57
C LYS A 160 -12.74 4.02 6.39
N TYR A 161 -11.53 4.55 6.41
CA TYR A 161 -10.54 4.40 5.35
C TYR A 161 -9.30 3.67 5.85
N GLY A 162 -8.61 2.98 4.96
CA GLY A 162 -7.26 2.49 5.22
C GLY A 162 -6.50 2.16 3.95
N VAL A 163 -5.19 2.00 4.12
CA VAL A 163 -4.32 1.47 3.06
C VAL A 163 -4.27 -0.04 3.24
N ARG A 164 -4.79 -0.80 2.27
CA ARG A 164 -4.82 -2.27 2.37
C ARG A 164 -3.92 -3.01 1.39
N SER A 165 -3.48 -2.38 0.31
CA SER A 165 -2.47 -2.98 -0.54
C SER A 165 -1.66 -1.88 -1.23
N TYR A 166 -0.39 -1.79 -0.82
CA TYR A 166 0.68 -0.98 -1.41
C TYR A 166 0.20 0.33 -2.05
N ASN A 167 -0.01 1.40 -1.29
CA ASN A 167 -0.35 2.73 -1.84
C ASN A 167 -1.73 2.85 -2.54
N ALA A 168 -2.75 2.15 -2.02
CA ALA A 168 -4.14 2.34 -2.42
C ALA A 168 -5.04 2.58 -1.20
N ILE A 169 -6.02 3.47 -1.31
CA ILE A 169 -7.00 3.74 -0.27
C ILE A 169 -8.31 3.03 -0.55
N VAL A 170 -8.77 2.31 0.47
CA VAL A 170 -10.04 1.59 0.46
C VAL A 170 -10.97 2.17 1.51
N GLU A 171 -12.22 2.40 1.15
CA GLU A 171 -13.32 2.64 2.09
C GLU A 171 -13.86 1.29 2.58
N PHE A 172 -13.75 1.01 3.88
CA PHE A 172 -14.01 -0.33 4.43
C PHE A 172 -15.47 -0.76 4.36
N GLU A 173 -16.41 0.18 4.55
CA GLU A 173 -17.84 -0.14 4.56
C GLU A 173 -18.33 -0.58 3.18
N THR A 174 -17.93 0.16 2.14
CA THR A 174 -18.34 -0.10 0.76
C THR A 174 -17.39 -1.04 0.03
N LYS A 175 -16.21 -1.33 0.61
CA LYS A 175 -15.15 -2.14 0.00
C LYS A 175 -14.68 -1.58 -1.34
N THR A 176 -14.67 -0.25 -1.41
CA THR A 176 -14.36 0.49 -2.64
C THR A 176 -12.95 1.04 -2.56
N LEU A 177 -12.12 0.70 -3.54
CA LEU A 177 -10.88 1.43 -3.79
C LEU A 177 -11.23 2.79 -4.38
N ILE A 178 -10.88 3.86 -3.65
CA ILE A 178 -11.21 5.24 -4.02
C ILE A 178 -10.02 6.00 -4.61
N TRP A 179 -8.80 5.51 -4.43
CA TRP A 179 -7.59 6.06 -5.00
C TRP A 179 -6.47 5.02 -5.01
N GLY A 180 -5.69 4.95 -6.07
CA GLY A 180 -4.49 4.12 -6.19
C GLY A 180 -3.33 4.92 -6.76
N GLY A 181 -2.24 4.99 -6.00
CA GLY A 181 -1.04 5.74 -6.35
C GLY A 181 0.01 4.92 -7.10
N LYS A 182 1.22 5.48 -7.17
CA LYS A 182 2.37 4.81 -7.78
C LYS A 182 2.69 3.52 -7.03
N GLY A 183 2.87 2.42 -7.77
CA GLY A 183 3.16 1.10 -7.20
C GLY A 183 1.94 0.41 -6.56
N ALA A 184 0.72 0.89 -6.85
CA ALA A 184 -0.51 0.24 -6.40
C ALA A 184 -0.59 -1.22 -6.85
N VAL A 185 -0.58 -2.12 -5.87
CA VAL A 185 -0.86 -3.56 -6.06
C VAL A 185 -2.13 -3.85 -5.30
N LEU A 186 -3.10 -4.56 -5.90
CA LEU A 186 -4.30 -5.01 -5.20
C LEU A 186 -4.16 -6.48 -4.81
N SER A 187 -4.50 -6.85 -3.58
CA SER A 187 -4.48 -8.25 -3.09
C SER A 187 -5.88 -8.80 -2.81
N GLU A 188 -6.02 -10.13 -2.90
CA GLU A 188 -7.24 -10.85 -2.50
C GLU A 188 -7.58 -10.64 -1.01
N ASP A 189 -6.57 -10.35 -0.19
CA ASP A 189 -6.72 -10.10 1.26
C ASP A 189 -7.43 -8.78 1.60
N ASP A 190 -7.64 -7.92 0.61
CA ASP A 190 -8.11 -6.55 0.82
C ASP A 190 -9.62 -6.42 0.92
N ILE A 191 -10.34 -7.50 0.65
CA ILE A 191 -11.81 -7.52 0.60
C ILE A 191 -12.36 -6.44 -0.35
N ILE A 192 -11.58 -5.96 -1.34
CA ILE A 192 -12.02 -4.96 -2.32
C ILE A 192 -12.98 -5.65 -3.29
N THR A 193 -14.16 -5.08 -3.45
CA THR A 193 -15.16 -5.58 -4.41
C THR A 193 -15.42 -4.58 -5.54
N LYS A 194 -14.97 -3.33 -5.37
CA LYS A 194 -15.25 -2.23 -6.29
C LYS A 194 -14.05 -1.32 -6.48
N ILE A 195 -13.80 -0.88 -7.72
CA ILE A 195 -12.86 0.19 -8.06
C ILE A 195 -13.68 1.41 -8.53
N ALA A 196 -13.53 2.54 -7.85
CA ALA A 196 -14.25 3.76 -8.16
C ALA A 196 -13.76 4.43 -9.46
N SER A 197 -14.61 5.27 -10.02
CA SER A 197 -14.27 6.15 -11.14
C SER A 197 -13.04 6.99 -10.78
N HIS A 198 -12.14 7.20 -11.75
CA HIS A 198 -10.87 7.93 -11.58
C HIS A 198 -9.93 7.46 -10.47
N ALA A 199 -10.13 6.26 -9.91
CA ALA A 199 -9.26 5.72 -8.87
C ALA A 199 -7.77 5.68 -9.27
N PHE A 200 -7.49 5.42 -10.55
CA PHE A 200 -6.16 5.45 -11.15
C PHE A 200 -6.09 6.47 -12.30
N TYR A 201 -6.74 7.63 -12.19
CA TYR A 201 -6.75 8.66 -13.25
C TYR A 201 -5.39 9.37 -13.45
N ASP A 202 -4.97 9.54 -14.72
CA ASP A 202 -3.72 10.19 -15.15
C ASP A 202 -2.45 9.64 -14.45
N MET A 203 -2.48 8.36 -14.05
CA MET A 203 -1.38 7.65 -13.40
C MET A 203 -0.33 7.21 -14.43
N THR A 204 0.27 8.19 -15.10
CA THR A 204 1.22 7.98 -16.21
C THR A 204 2.54 7.30 -15.82
N GLU A 205 2.89 7.29 -14.54
CA GLU A 205 4.06 6.54 -14.01
C GLU A 205 3.72 5.13 -13.52
N LEU A 206 2.43 4.79 -13.41
CA LEU A 206 1.98 3.46 -13.00
C LEU A 206 1.97 2.54 -14.22
N THR A 207 2.82 1.51 -14.21
CA THR A 207 2.98 0.61 -15.36
C THR A 207 2.25 -0.71 -15.20
N LEU A 208 1.95 -1.11 -13.97
CA LEU A 208 1.37 -2.40 -13.66
C LEU A 208 0.38 -2.27 -12.52
N VAL A 209 -0.82 -2.82 -12.69
CA VAL A 209 -1.82 -2.95 -11.62
C VAL A 209 -2.37 -4.36 -11.63
N ASN A 210 -2.44 -4.96 -10.45
CA ASN A 210 -3.08 -6.25 -10.26
C ASN A 210 -4.57 -6.07 -9.92
N ILE A 211 -5.48 -6.81 -10.56
CA ILE A 211 -6.92 -6.80 -10.26
C ILE A 211 -7.33 -8.20 -9.78
N PRO A 212 -7.63 -8.38 -8.47
CA PRO A 212 -8.00 -9.67 -7.90
C PRO A 212 -9.40 -10.13 -8.34
N ALA A 213 -9.69 -11.42 -8.19
CA ALA A 213 -10.99 -12.03 -8.49
C ALA A 213 -12.10 -11.49 -7.57
N SER A 214 -11.76 -10.97 -6.40
CA SER A 214 -12.71 -10.32 -5.48
C SER A 214 -13.36 -9.07 -6.10
N VAL A 215 -12.72 -8.41 -7.08
CA VAL A 215 -13.27 -7.23 -7.75
C VAL A 215 -14.39 -7.64 -8.70
N THR A 216 -15.60 -7.23 -8.34
CA THR A 216 -16.83 -7.52 -9.09
C THR A 216 -17.38 -6.31 -9.83
N GLU A 217 -16.79 -5.12 -9.62
CA GLU A 217 -17.21 -3.87 -10.25
C GLU A 217 -16.01 -2.93 -10.44
N ILE A 218 -15.89 -2.33 -11.62
CA ILE A 218 -14.94 -1.27 -11.94
C ILE A 218 -15.75 -0.19 -12.65
N GLU A 219 -15.84 0.99 -12.04
CA GLU A 219 -16.61 2.10 -12.61
C GLU A 219 -15.94 2.66 -13.87
N ALA A 220 -16.75 3.37 -14.68
CA ALA A 220 -16.25 4.08 -15.84
C ALA A 220 -15.09 5.00 -15.46
N ASP A 221 -14.09 5.08 -16.35
CA ASP A 221 -12.95 6.00 -16.23
C ASP A 221 -12.00 5.72 -15.04
N ALA A 222 -12.10 4.56 -14.38
CA ALA A 222 -11.18 4.16 -13.31
C ALA A 222 -9.69 4.26 -13.71
N PHE A 223 -9.37 4.01 -14.98
CA PHE A 223 -8.01 4.09 -15.55
C PHE A 223 -7.91 5.13 -16.69
N LEU A 224 -8.79 6.13 -16.73
CA LEU A 224 -8.75 7.17 -17.76
C LEU A 224 -7.40 7.92 -17.72
N ASP A 225 -6.87 8.25 -18.91
CA ASP A 225 -5.57 8.90 -19.11
C ASP A 225 -4.34 8.17 -18.52
N SER A 226 -4.49 6.87 -18.20
CA SER A 226 -3.41 6.03 -17.62
C SER A 226 -2.85 5.02 -18.61
N ALA A 227 -2.45 5.49 -19.79
CA ALA A 227 -2.05 4.65 -20.93
C ALA A 227 -0.80 3.77 -20.70
N ALA A 228 -0.01 4.04 -19.66
CA ALA A 228 1.14 3.22 -19.28
C ALA A 228 0.75 1.96 -18.50
N VAL A 229 -0.45 1.93 -17.92
CA VAL A 229 -0.91 0.82 -17.07
C VAL A 229 -1.15 -0.42 -17.91
N THR A 230 -0.50 -1.51 -17.52
CA THR A 230 -0.86 -2.87 -17.91
C THR A 230 -1.56 -3.54 -16.74
N MET A 231 -2.66 -4.25 -16.98
CA MET A 231 -3.33 -5.02 -15.92
C MET A 231 -2.83 -6.47 -15.83
N ILE A 232 -2.78 -7.00 -14.62
CA ILE A 232 -2.77 -8.44 -14.35
C ILE A 232 -4.15 -8.78 -13.81
N VAL A 233 -4.85 -9.74 -14.43
CA VAL A 233 -6.27 -10.01 -14.16
C VAL A 233 -6.57 -11.50 -14.11
N VAL A 234 -7.54 -11.94 -13.32
CA VAL A 234 -7.97 -13.35 -13.35
C VAL A 234 -8.74 -13.65 -14.66
N PRO A 235 -8.56 -14.81 -15.32
CA PRO A 235 -9.35 -15.19 -16.49
C PRO A 235 -10.85 -15.09 -16.21
N ASP A 236 -11.59 -14.54 -17.17
CA ASP A 236 -13.04 -14.30 -17.10
C ASP A 236 -13.50 -13.35 -15.96
N SER A 237 -12.58 -12.77 -15.20
CA SER A 237 -12.88 -11.81 -14.13
C SER A 237 -13.43 -10.49 -14.66
N TYR A 238 -14.02 -9.70 -13.75
CA TYR A 238 -14.46 -8.34 -14.09
C TYR A 238 -13.29 -7.46 -14.55
N GLY A 239 -12.11 -7.63 -13.95
CA GLY A 239 -10.88 -6.95 -14.40
C GLY A 239 -10.53 -7.25 -15.85
N MET A 240 -10.64 -8.51 -16.28
CA MET A 240 -10.39 -8.90 -17.66
C MET A 240 -11.42 -8.31 -18.63
N GLN A 241 -12.70 -8.38 -18.27
CA GLN A 241 -13.79 -7.80 -19.08
C GLN A 241 -13.58 -6.29 -19.25
N TYR A 242 -13.30 -5.59 -18.16
CA TYR A 242 -13.03 -4.15 -18.17
C TYR A 242 -11.83 -3.79 -19.04
N ALA A 243 -10.71 -4.53 -18.91
CA ALA A 243 -9.52 -4.29 -19.71
C ALA A 243 -9.78 -4.46 -21.22
N ILE A 244 -10.56 -5.47 -21.61
CA ILE A 244 -10.98 -5.68 -23.01
C ILE A 244 -11.84 -4.51 -23.50
N GLU A 245 -12.83 -4.09 -22.72
CA GLU A 245 -13.77 -3.02 -23.10
C GLU A 245 -13.10 -1.65 -23.26
N HIS A 246 -12.05 -1.39 -22.48
CA HIS A 246 -11.35 -0.09 -22.47
C HIS A 246 -9.99 -0.13 -23.21
N GLU A 247 -9.71 -1.21 -23.95
CA GLU A 247 -8.46 -1.40 -24.70
C GLU A 247 -7.19 -1.26 -23.84
N ILE A 248 -7.28 -1.60 -22.55
CA ILE A 248 -6.14 -1.55 -21.62
C ILE A 248 -5.32 -2.82 -21.81
N PRO A 249 -4.00 -2.73 -22.05
CA PRO A 249 -3.14 -3.91 -22.13
C PRO A 249 -3.28 -4.74 -20.87
N TYR A 250 -3.49 -6.05 -21.02
CA TYR A 250 -3.58 -6.94 -19.88
C TYR A 250 -2.88 -8.28 -20.13
N THR A 251 -2.46 -8.90 -19.03
CA THR A 251 -2.07 -10.29 -18.97
C THR A 251 -2.96 -11.00 -17.97
N THR A 252 -3.28 -12.27 -18.21
CA THR A 252 -4.09 -13.01 -17.25
C THR A 252 -3.21 -13.66 -16.20
N TYR A 253 -3.67 -13.68 -14.94
CA TYR A 253 -3.31 -14.74 -14.00
C TYR A 253 -3.49 -16.06 -14.71
N LYS A 254 -2.39 -16.76 -14.87
CA LYS A 254 -2.42 -18.18 -15.16
C LYS A 254 -2.77 -18.85 -13.82
N GLN A 255 -3.72 -19.80 -13.74
CA GLN A 255 -3.87 -20.54 -12.48
C GLN A 255 -2.54 -21.25 -12.16
N GLY A 256 -2.33 -21.77 -10.93
CA GLY A 256 -1.09 -22.50 -10.56
C GLY A 256 -0.57 -23.43 -11.65
N ALA A 257 -1.49 -24.19 -12.27
CA ALA A 257 -1.24 -25.13 -13.36
C ALA A 257 -0.81 -24.50 -14.72
N ASP A 258 -1.11 -23.23 -14.95
CA ASP A 258 -0.76 -22.49 -16.17
C ASP A 258 0.61 -21.78 -16.04
N TYR A 259 1.05 -21.43 -14.81
CA TYR A 259 2.38 -20.88 -14.52
C TYR A 259 3.42 -21.97 -14.31
N TYR A 260 3.07 -23.00 -13.54
CA TYR A 260 3.93 -24.12 -13.22
C TYR A 260 3.16 -25.44 -13.28
N TYR A 261 3.55 -26.35 -14.17
CA TYR A 261 2.87 -27.63 -14.34
C TYR A 261 2.89 -28.51 -13.09
N ASP A 262 3.85 -28.26 -12.20
CA ASP A 262 4.08 -29.01 -10.98
C ASP A 262 3.62 -28.29 -9.70
N VAL A 263 2.92 -27.16 -9.84
CA VAL A 263 2.18 -26.52 -8.74
C VAL A 263 0.71 -26.85 -8.90
N GLY A 264 0.28 -27.92 -8.23
CA GLY A 264 -1.10 -28.38 -8.27
C GLY A 264 -2.05 -27.38 -7.61
N SER A 265 -3.26 -27.26 -8.17
CA SER A 265 -4.32 -26.46 -7.56
C SER A 265 -4.74 -27.03 -6.19
N SER A 266 -5.04 -26.14 -5.24
CA SER A 266 -5.35 -26.44 -3.83
C SER A 266 -4.20 -27.05 -3.02
N THR A 267 -2.95 -26.94 -3.49
CA THR A 267 -1.79 -27.31 -2.66
C THR A 267 -1.55 -26.25 -1.59
N TRP A 268 -1.08 -26.65 -0.40
CA TRP A 268 -0.91 -25.75 0.75
C TRP A 268 0.11 -24.61 0.51
N TYR A 269 0.90 -24.70 -0.55
CA TYR A 269 1.92 -23.73 -0.95
C TYR A 269 1.59 -23.02 -2.28
N GLU A 270 0.43 -23.28 -2.89
CA GLU A 270 0.06 -22.69 -4.19
C GLU A 270 0.14 -21.16 -4.14
N ASP A 271 -0.57 -20.54 -3.21
CA ASP A 271 -0.59 -19.09 -3.04
C ASP A 271 0.81 -18.52 -2.81
N ALA A 272 1.62 -19.21 -2.03
CA ALA A 272 2.98 -18.78 -1.73
C ALA A 272 3.91 -18.86 -2.95
N ALA A 273 3.82 -19.94 -3.73
CA ALA A 273 4.58 -20.10 -4.98
C ALA A 273 4.18 -19.05 -6.01
N LEU A 274 2.88 -18.79 -6.14
CA LEU A 274 2.33 -17.76 -7.03
C LEU A 274 2.70 -16.35 -6.56
N TYR A 275 2.65 -16.07 -5.27
CA TYR A 275 3.09 -14.81 -4.68
C TYR A 275 4.57 -14.54 -4.99
N CYS A 276 5.44 -15.52 -4.77
CA CYS A 276 6.87 -15.36 -5.05
C CYS A 276 7.17 -15.18 -6.54
N TYR A 277 6.39 -15.84 -7.42
CA TYR A 277 6.49 -15.65 -8.86
C TYR A 277 6.02 -14.24 -9.27
N ALA A 278 4.85 -13.80 -8.79
CA ALA A 278 4.26 -12.51 -9.15
C ALA A 278 5.14 -11.33 -8.72
N ASN A 279 5.81 -11.45 -7.58
CA ASN A 279 6.75 -10.44 -7.09
C ASN A 279 8.19 -10.66 -7.59
N GLN A 280 8.42 -11.63 -8.47
CA GLN A 280 9.73 -11.97 -9.03
C GLN A 280 10.80 -12.36 -7.98
N PHE A 281 10.39 -12.74 -6.77
CA PHE A 281 11.29 -13.20 -5.71
C PHE A 281 11.89 -14.56 -6.06
N MET A 282 11.04 -15.47 -6.57
CA MET A 282 11.45 -16.82 -6.99
C MET A 282 10.94 -17.07 -8.40
N THR A 283 11.84 -17.45 -9.31
CA THR A 283 11.50 -17.89 -10.67
C THR A 283 11.51 -19.42 -10.76
N GLY A 284 11.01 -19.98 -11.88
CA GLY A 284 11.02 -21.42 -12.12
C GLY A 284 12.44 -21.93 -12.32
N ILE A 285 12.67 -23.21 -12.04
CA ILE A 285 13.96 -23.83 -12.37
C ILE A 285 14.05 -24.19 -13.86
N GLU A 286 12.91 -24.38 -14.52
CA GLU A 286 12.76 -24.55 -15.96
C GLU A 286 11.48 -23.85 -16.43
N ASP A 287 11.26 -23.79 -17.75
CA ASP A 287 10.03 -23.22 -18.31
C ASP A 287 8.81 -23.94 -17.72
N ARG A 288 8.04 -23.18 -16.93
CA ARG A 288 6.86 -23.67 -16.23
C ARG A 288 7.10 -24.85 -15.29
N ILE A 289 8.28 -24.95 -14.68
CA ILE A 289 8.56 -25.87 -13.57
C ILE A 289 9.03 -25.09 -12.34
N PHE A 290 8.24 -25.12 -11.26
CA PHE A 290 8.61 -24.50 -9.99
C PHE A 290 9.57 -25.38 -9.19
N ALA A 291 9.42 -26.71 -9.30
CA ALA A 291 10.06 -27.75 -8.52
C ALA A 291 9.86 -27.56 -7.00
N PRO A 292 8.61 -27.69 -6.49
CA PRO A 292 8.30 -27.40 -5.10
C PRO A 292 9.13 -28.22 -4.10
N GLU A 293 9.48 -29.45 -4.47
CA GLU A 293 10.25 -30.38 -3.63
C GLU A 293 11.77 -30.26 -3.77
N ALA A 294 12.28 -29.47 -4.71
CA ALA A 294 13.71 -29.24 -4.85
C ALA A 294 14.22 -28.36 -3.70
N THR A 295 15.44 -28.63 -3.24
CA THR A 295 16.07 -27.82 -2.20
C THR A 295 16.57 -26.49 -2.74
N VAL A 296 16.60 -25.47 -1.88
CA VAL A 296 17.17 -24.16 -2.21
C VAL A 296 18.63 -24.12 -1.79
N THR A 297 19.53 -23.74 -2.69
CA THR A 297 20.96 -23.56 -2.37
C THR A 297 21.24 -22.17 -1.80
N ARG A 298 22.42 -21.99 -1.18
CA ARG A 298 22.84 -20.69 -0.65
C ARG A 298 22.91 -19.60 -1.73
N ALA A 299 23.40 -19.93 -2.92
CA ALA A 299 23.40 -19.00 -4.06
C ALA A 299 21.99 -18.59 -4.47
N GLN A 300 21.05 -19.55 -4.54
CA GLN A 300 19.66 -19.27 -4.86
C GLN A 300 19.00 -18.40 -3.78
N LEU A 301 19.25 -18.66 -2.50
CA LEU A 301 18.72 -17.82 -1.43
C LEU A 301 19.27 -16.38 -1.51
N ALA A 302 20.55 -16.20 -1.84
CA ALA A 302 21.13 -14.87 -2.04
C ALA A 302 20.47 -14.13 -3.21
N GLU A 303 20.22 -14.80 -4.33
CA GLU A 303 19.48 -14.25 -5.47
C GLU A 303 18.04 -13.86 -5.10
N ILE A 304 17.33 -14.72 -4.37
CA ILE A 304 15.96 -14.45 -3.92
C ILE A 304 15.90 -13.14 -3.12
N LEU A 305 16.82 -12.96 -2.16
CA LEU A 305 16.87 -11.75 -1.33
C LEU A 305 17.26 -10.51 -2.14
N TYR A 306 18.17 -10.67 -3.10
CA TYR A 306 18.56 -9.61 -4.02
C TYR A 306 17.37 -9.17 -4.91
N ASN A 307 16.56 -10.12 -5.37
CA ASN A 307 15.34 -9.84 -6.13
C ASN A 307 14.27 -9.16 -5.27
N MET A 308 14.13 -9.57 -4.00
CA MET A 308 13.21 -8.93 -3.04
C MET A 308 13.50 -7.44 -2.84
N GLU A 309 14.76 -7.03 -2.94
CA GLU A 309 15.17 -5.62 -2.86
C GLU A 309 15.11 -4.90 -4.22
N GLY A 310 14.57 -5.54 -5.26
CA GLY A 310 14.46 -4.95 -6.59
C GLY A 310 15.78 -4.87 -7.35
N MET A 311 16.70 -5.81 -7.10
CA MET A 311 17.99 -5.95 -7.80
C MET A 311 18.84 -4.66 -7.75
N PRO A 312 19.21 -4.17 -6.55
CA PRO A 312 19.92 -2.90 -6.39
C PRO A 312 21.28 -2.89 -7.12
N GLU A 313 21.64 -1.74 -7.70
CA GLU A 313 22.90 -1.58 -8.42
C GLU A 313 24.09 -1.93 -7.50
N THR A 314 24.80 -3.00 -7.86
CA THR A 314 25.86 -3.58 -7.02
C THR A 314 27.09 -3.89 -7.85
N GLN A 315 28.27 -3.54 -7.32
CA GLN A 315 29.54 -3.94 -7.89
C GLN A 315 30.00 -5.28 -7.29
N TYR A 316 30.51 -6.16 -8.15
CA TYR A 316 31.12 -7.41 -7.71
C TYR A 316 32.28 -7.15 -6.74
N ALA A 317 32.27 -7.87 -5.62
CA ALA A 317 33.36 -7.90 -4.66
C ALA A 317 33.91 -9.33 -4.52
N ALA A 318 35.21 -9.50 -4.73
CA ALA A 318 35.90 -10.79 -4.60
C ALA A 318 36.12 -11.18 -3.12
N GLN A 319 35.02 -11.36 -2.39
CA GLN A 319 35.03 -11.69 -0.96
C GLN A 319 35.29 -13.19 -0.70
N PHE A 320 34.77 -14.06 -1.57
CA PHE A 320 34.84 -15.51 -1.41
C PHE A 320 35.59 -16.13 -2.58
N GLN A 321 36.49 -17.10 -2.30
CA GLN A 321 37.34 -17.72 -3.31
C GLN A 321 36.55 -18.62 -4.28
N ASP A 322 35.41 -19.14 -3.83
CA ASP A 322 34.50 -19.99 -4.58
C ASP A 322 33.38 -19.20 -5.30
N VAL A 323 33.47 -17.87 -5.31
CA VAL A 323 32.54 -16.97 -6.01
C VAL A 323 33.31 -16.09 -7.00
N SER A 324 33.28 -16.45 -8.29
CA SER A 324 33.89 -15.68 -9.38
C SER A 324 32.88 -14.72 -10.02
N LYS A 325 33.35 -13.60 -10.58
CA LYS A 325 32.48 -12.56 -11.19
C LYS A 325 31.65 -13.06 -12.38
N GLU A 326 32.03 -14.18 -12.98
CA GLU A 326 31.36 -14.78 -14.14
C GLU A 326 30.14 -15.62 -13.75
N GLN A 327 29.98 -15.96 -12.46
CA GLN A 327 28.86 -16.77 -11.98
C GLN A 327 27.59 -15.91 -11.84
N TRP A 328 26.44 -16.51 -12.15
CA TRP A 328 25.13 -15.81 -12.13
C TRP A 328 24.79 -15.23 -10.76
N PHE A 329 25.22 -15.89 -9.68
CA PHE A 329 25.00 -15.46 -8.30
C PHE A 329 26.07 -14.49 -7.76
N ALA A 330 27.08 -14.12 -8.55
CA ALA A 330 28.20 -13.32 -8.06
C ALA A 330 27.77 -11.94 -7.52
N ILE A 331 26.83 -11.29 -8.22
CA ILE A 331 26.28 -10.00 -7.82
C ILE A 331 25.34 -10.14 -6.61
N PRO A 332 24.34 -11.05 -6.60
CA PRO A 332 23.53 -11.30 -5.41
C PRO A 332 24.33 -11.62 -4.15
N VAL A 333 25.37 -12.46 -4.27
CA VAL A 333 26.25 -12.79 -3.14
C VAL A 333 27.04 -11.57 -2.68
N SER A 334 27.55 -10.76 -3.61
CA SER A 334 28.26 -9.51 -3.27
C SER A 334 27.35 -8.54 -2.52
N TRP A 335 26.11 -8.35 -3.01
CA TRP A 335 25.14 -7.46 -2.39
C TRP A 335 24.74 -7.95 -0.99
N THR A 336 24.28 -9.19 -0.87
CA THR A 336 23.81 -9.74 0.40
C THR A 336 24.89 -9.77 1.48
N TYR A 337 26.16 -9.97 1.09
CA TYR A 337 27.29 -9.86 2.00
C TYR A 337 27.54 -8.41 2.44
N GLN A 338 27.57 -7.45 1.50
CA GLN A 338 27.77 -6.02 1.82
C GLN A 338 26.62 -5.45 2.68
N ALA A 339 25.41 -5.93 2.47
CA ALA A 339 24.22 -5.59 3.26
C ALA A 339 24.23 -6.24 4.67
N GLY A 340 25.18 -7.12 4.98
CA GLY A 340 25.26 -7.82 6.26
C GLY A 340 24.23 -8.95 6.44
N ILE A 341 23.52 -9.31 5.37
CA ILE A 341 22.44 -10.31 5.39
C ILE A 341 23.04 -11.72 5.35
N PHE A 342 23.94 -11.96 4.40
CA PHE A 342 24.66 -13.22 4.28
C PHE A 342 26.07 -13.15 4.85
N VAL A 343 26.53 -14.27 5.40
CA VAL A 343 27.92 -14.49 5.81
C VAL A 343 28.45 -15.77 5.14
N GLY A 344 29.78 -15.86 4.99
CA GLY A 344 30.44 -17.08 4.50
C GLY A 344 30.29 -18.25 5.47
N LYS A 345 30.34 -19.49 4.96
CA LYS A 345 30.45 -20.70 5.79
C LYS A 345 31.82 -20.75 6.50
N SER A 346 32.82 -20.13 5.90
CA SER A 346 34.11 -19.84 6.53
C SER A 346 34.71 -18.54 5.95
N GLU A 347 35.86 -18.10 6.48
CA GLU A 347 36.48 -16.80 6.22
C GLU A 347 36.58 -16.41 4.74
N ASN A 348 36.72 -17.37 3.82
CA ASN A 348 36.84 -17.12 2.37
C ASN A 348 36.00 -18.07 1.50
N CYS A 349 34.98 -18.73 2.06
CA CYS A 349 34.15 -19.68 1.33
C CYS A 349 32.67 -19.42 1.59
N PHE A 350 31.94 -19.19 0.50
CA PHE A 350 30.49 -19.00 0.53
C PHE A 350 29.72 -20.32 0.48
N ASP A 351 30.25 -21.33 -0.20
CA ASP A 351 29.63 -22.62 -0.48
C ASP A 351 28.28 -22.48 -1.23
N PRO A 352 28.29 -21.98 -2.48
CA PRO A 352 27.09 -21.54 -3.19
C PRO A 352 26.08 -22.66 -3.49
N ASP A 353 26.56 -23.89 -3.70
CA ASP A 353 25.74 -25.03 -4.12
C ASP A 353 25.15 -25.81 -2.92
N THR A 354 25.58 -25.49 -1.70
CA THR A 354 25.09 -26.16 -0.51
C THR A 354 23.62 -25.82 -0.24
N PRO A 355 22.74 -26.82 -0.05
CA PRO A 355 21.36 -26.61 0.37
C PRO A 355 21.29 -25.85 1.69
N THR A 356 20.39 -24.88 1.77
CA THR A 356 20.14 -24.13 3.01
C THR A 356 19.33 -24.95 3.99
N THR A 357 19.64 -24.85 5.27
CA THR A 357 18.84 -25.42 6.36
C THR A 357 17.78 -24.43 6.83
N ARG A 358 16.79 -24.92 7.58
CA ARG A 358 15.73 -24.07 8.16
C ARG A 358 16.29 -23.00 9.10
N GLU A 359 17.27 -23.34 9.91
CA GLU A 359 17.90 -22.40 10.84
C GLU A 359 18.76 -21.34 10.14
N GLU A 360 19.33 -21.69 8.98
CA GLU A 360 20.09 -20.76 8.17
C GLU A 360 19.18 -19.72 7.52
N ILE A 361 18.06 -20.15 6.90
CA ILE A 361 17.05 -19.22 6.37
C ILE A 361 16.49 -18.33 7.47
N ALA A 362 16.17 -18.88 8.64
CA ALA A 362 15.64 -18.08 9.74
C ALA A 362 16.61 -16.97 10.17
N THR A 363 17.90 -17.29 10.23
CA THR A 363 18.95 -16.33 10.55
C THR A 363 19.09 -15.26 9.47
N VAL A 364 19.05 -15.66 8.20
CA VAL A 364 19.17 -14.74 7.07
C VAL A 364 17.96 -13.81 6.98
N LEU A 365 16.74 -14.30 7.22
CA LEU A 365 15.53 -13.47 7.25
C LEU A 365 15.53 -12.49 8.43
N LEU A 366 16.04 -12.88 9.61
CA LEU A 366 16.21 -11.94 10.72
C LEU A 366 17.18 -10.81 10.35
N ARG A 367 18.32 -11.13 9.73
CA ARG A 367 19.28 -10.10 9.28
C ARG A 367 18.73 -9.23 8.15
N TYR A 368 17.90 -9.80 7.27
CA TYR A 368 17.17 -9.01 6.27
C TYR A 368 16.24 -8.02 6.97
N ALA A 369 15.50 -8.44 7.99
CA ALA A 369 14.65 -7.53 8.77
C ALA A 369 15.46 -6.38 9.39
N GLU A 370 16.61 -6.70 10.01
CA GLU A 370 17.52 -5.72 10.58
C GLU A 370 18.06 -4.74 9.53
N TYR A 371 18.43 -5.24 8.34
CA TYR A 371 18.82 -4.41 7.19
C TYR A 371 17.70 -3.44 6.78
N LYS A 372 16.43 -3.87 6.85
CA LYS A 372 15.27 -3.02 6.58
C LYS A 372 14.89 -2.09 7.74
N GLY A 373 15.63 -2.13 8.85
CA GLY A 373 15.37 -1.33 10.05
C GLY A 373 14.25 -1.87 10.94
N VAL A 374 13.86 -3.14 10.76
CA VAL A 374 12.76 -3.80 11.48
C VAL A 374 13.34 -4.71 12.56
N ASP A 375 13.06 -4.40 13.84
CA ASP A 375 13.50 -5.23 14.96
C ASP A 375 12.51 -6.36 15.24
N LEU A 376 12.90 -7.59 14.88
CA LEU A 376 12.16 -8.82 15.15
C LEU A 376 12.78 -9.66 16.27
N ASN A 377 13.76 -9.13 17.01
CA ASN A 377 14.50 -9.91 18.00
C ASN A 377 13.59 -10.40 19.12
N SER A 378 13.64 -11.72 19.39
CA SER A 378 12.96 -12.31 20.53
C SER A 378 13.59 -11.85 21.85
N LEU A 379 12.76 -11.47 22.82
CA LEU A 379 13.19 -11.13 24.17
C LEU A 379 13.82 -12.32 24.93
N ASN A 380 13.43 -13.55 24.57
CA ASN A 380 14.00 -14.76 25.13
C ASN A 380 13.93 -15.92 24.12
N PRO A 381 14.91 -16.02 23.19
CA PRO A 381 14.87 -16.98 22.09
C PRO A 381 14.70 -18.44 22.54
N TRP A 382 15.37 -18.83 23.63
CA TRP A 382 15.27 -20.19 24.16
C TRP A 382 13.87 -20.50 24.69
N TRP A 383 13.28 -19.57 25.45
CA TRP A 383 11.95 -19.74 26.03
C TRP A 383 10.88 -19.91 24.95
N SER A 384 11.01 -19.20 23.83
CA SER A 384 10.05 -19.23 22.73
C SER A 384 10.03 -20.57 21.99
N LEU A 385 11.15 -21.28 21.98
CA LEU A 385 11.31 -22.55 21.28
C LEU A 385 11.35 -23.78 22.20
N GLN A 386 11.42 -23.61 23.53
CA GLN A 386 11.69 -24.69 24.50
C GLN A 386 10.73 -25.89 24.45
N TRP A 387 9.54 -25.70 23.88
CA TRP A 387 8.50 -26.72 23.81
C TRP A 387 8.64 -27.65 22.59
N PHE A 388 9.56 -27.34 21.67
CA PHE A 388 9.96 -28.23 20.58
C PHE A 388 10.98 -29.26 21.04
N LYS A 389 10.78 -30.52 20.65
CA LYS A 389 11.61 -31.66 21.12
C LYS A 389 13.04 -31.63 20.59
N ASP A 390 13.24 -30.99 19.45
CA ASP A 390 14.48 -30.90 18.70
C ASP A 390 15.13 -29.50 18.81
N VAL A 391 14.65 -28.63 19.71
CA VAL A 391 15.26 -27.31 19.94
C VAL A 391 16.75 -27.38 20.29
N GLY A 392 17.19 -28.47 20.94
CA GLY A 392 18.60 -28.70 21.23
C GLY A 392 19.49 -28.97 20.01
N GLN A 393 18.90 -29.12 18.81
CA GLN A 393 19.63 -29.20 17.53
C GLN A 393 19.82 -27.82 16.89
N VAL A 394 19.13 -26.78 17.36
CA VAL A 394 19.33 -25.42 16.84
C VAL A 394 20.70 -24.94 17.27
N ASP A 395 21.53 -24.57 16.30
CA ASP A 395 22.84 -24.02 16.61
C ASP A 395 22.72 -22.68 17.37
N ALA A 396 23.66 -22.42 18.28
CA ALA A 396 23.62 -21.22 19.12
C ALA A 396 23.60 -19.91 18.32
N TRP A 397 24.22 -19.90 17.14
CA TRP A 397 24.24 -18.74 16.24
C TRP A 397 22.89 -18.53 15.53
N ALA A 398 22.08 -19.58 15.37
CA ALA A 398 20.81 -19.53 14.66
C ALA A 398 19.59 -19.37 15.60
N LEU A 399 19.79 -19.59 16.91
CA LEU A 399 18.73 -19.53 17.92
C LEU A 399 17.93 -18.20 17.88
N PRO A 400 18.55 -17.00 17.75
CA PRO A 400 17.79 -15.76 17.64
C PRO A 400 16.88 -15.71 16.41
N GLY A 401 17.42 -16.10 15.24
CA GLY A 401 16.66 -16.12 13.98
C GLY A 401 15.51 -17.11 14.01
N MET A 402 15.76 -18.33 14.51
CA MET A 402 14.73 -19.36 14.67
C MET A 402 13.60 -18.90 15.59
N ALA A 403 13.92 -18.24 16.71
CA ALA A 403 12.91 -17.73 17.63
C ALA A 403 12.11 -16.59 17.02
N ALA A 404 12.78 -15.61 16.39
CA ALA A 404 12.13 -14.48 15.75
C ALA A 404 11.14 -14.94 14.66
N MET A 405 11.59 -15.83 13.76
CA MET A 405 10.73 -16.33 12.68
C MET A 405 9.58 -17.19 13.20
N TYR A 406 9.76 -17.92 14.31
CA TYR A 406 8.67 -18.65 14.93
C TYR A 406 7.64 -17.73 15.60
N GLU A 407 8.08 -16.74 16.38
CA GLU A 407 7.21 -15.80 17.10
C GLU A 407 6.32 -14.98 16.15
N HIS A 408 6.83 -14.66 14.97
CA HIS A 408 6.10 -13.91 13.95
C HIS A 408 5.36 -14.82 12.93
N GLY A 409 5.31 -16.13 13.18
CA GLY A 409 4.55 -17.07 12.36
C GLY A 409 5.14 -17.37 10.97
N VAL A 410 6.36 -16.91 10.69
CA VAL A 410 7.09 -17.18 9.44
C VAL A 410 7.45 -18.66 9.36
N ILE A 411 8.04 -19.17 10.43
CA ILE A 411 8.37 -20.59 10.60
C ILE A 411 7.35 -21.24 11.54
N VAL A 412 6.83 -22.38 11.13
CA VAL A 412 5.97 -23.23 11.96
C VAL A 412 6.62 -24.59 12.13
N GLY A 413 6.47 -25.18 13.31
CA GLY A 413 6.85 -26.56 13.54
C GLY A 413 5.68 -27.53 13.33
N LYS A 414 6.00 -28.81 13.20
CA LYS A 414 5.03 -29.89 12.98
C LYS A 414 5.30 -31.00 13.99
N ASP A 415 4.24 -31.51 14.64
CA ASP A 415 4.34 -32.61 15.61
C ASP A 415 5.37 -32.37 16.74
N TYR A 416 5.48 -31.11 17.20
CA TYR A 416 6.47 -30.63 18.18
C TYR A 416 7.93 -30.69 17.69
N LEU A 417 8.17 -30.65 16.38
CA LEU A 417 9.49 -30.57 15.76
C LEU A 417 9.65 -29.29 14.94
N LEU A 418 10.81 -28.63 15.07
CA LEU A 418 11.24 -27.49 14.25
C LEU A 418 11.98 -27.91 12.98
N ALA A 419 12.68 -29.04 13.05
CA ALA A 419 13.59 -29.57 12.05
C ALA A 419 14.68 -28.55 11.60
N PRO A 420 15.47 -27.98 12.53
CA PRO A 420 16.37 -26.85 12.21
C PRO A 420 17.43 -27.18 11.16
N LEU A 421 17.90 -28.43 11.15
CA LEU A 421 18.97 -28.92 10.26
C LEU A 421 18.47 -29.49 8.93
N ASP A 422 17.14 -29.60 8.74
CA ASP A 422 16.58 -30.12 7.50
C ASP A 422 16.82 -29.12 6.36
N ALA A 423 17.21 -29.66 5.20
CA ALA A 423 17.31 -28.87 3.98
C ALA A 423 15.94 -28.35 3.57
N THR A 424 15.85 -27.06 3.28
CA THR A 424 14.58 -26.41 2.92
C THR A 424 14.24 -26.58 1.46
N ARG A 425 13.00 -26.97 1.20
CA ARG A 425 12.44 -27.07 -0.15
C ARG A 425 11.92 -25.73 -0.65
N ARG A 426 11.83 -25.57 -1.96
CA ARG A 426 11.37 -24.34 -2.62
C ARG A 426 9.95 -23.94 -2.20
N CYS A 427 9.03 -24.89 -2.02
CA CYS A 427 7.68 -24.59 -1.53
C CYS A 427 7.68 -24.07 -0.07
N GLU A 428 8.60 -24.54 0.76
CA GLU A 428 8.74 -24.09 2.14
C GLU A 428 9.33 -22.70 2.20
N VAL A 429 10.38 -22.42 1.41
CA VAL A 429 10.97 -21.08 1.29
C VAL A 429 9.93 -20.08 0.78
N ALA A 430 9.20 -20.42 -0.29
CA ALA A 430 8.13 -19.55 -0.81
C ALA A 430 7.08 -19.24 0.27
N THR A 431 6.69 -20.23 1.06
CA THR A 431 5.73 -20.04 2.16
C THR A 431 6.30 -19.15 3.26
N MET A 432 7.58 -19.31 3.61
CA MET A 432 8.24 -18.42 4.59
C MET A 432 8.25 -16.98 4.07
N LEU A 433 8.62 -16.75 2.80
CA LEU A 433 8.65 -15.41 2.21
C LEU A 433 7.26 -14.77 2.14
N HIS A 434 6.25 -15.54 1.74
CA HIS A 434 4.86 -15.07 1.66
C HIS A 434 4.35 -14.59 3.03
N ARG A 435 4.77 -15.22 4.14
CA ARG A 435 4.43 -14.80 5.50
C ARG A 435 5.33 -13.69 6.03
N PHE A 436 6.59 -13.68 5.62
CA PHE A 436 7.61 -12.74 6.08
C PHE A 436 7.41 -11.33 5.51
N MET A 437 7.08 -11.22 4.22
CA MET A 437 7.00 -9.92 3.55
C MET A 437 5.98 -8.96 4.16
N PRO A 438 4.74 -9.36 4.51
CA PRO A 438 3.80 -8.47 5.20
C PRO A 438 4.35 -7.93 6.53
N ILE A 439 5.20 -8.68 7.24
CA ILE A 439 5.77 -8.22 8.52
C ILE A 439 6.77 -7.09 8.27
N ILE A 440 7.64 -7.25 7.27
CA ILE A 440 8.65 -6.24 6.93
C ILE A 440 8.02 -4.96 6.43
N LEU A 441 6.99 -5.06 5.59
CA LEU A 441 6.36 -3.92 4.94
C LEU A 441 5.47 -3.10 5.89
N ASN A 442 4.86 -3.73 6.89
CA ASN A 442 4.01 -3.05 7.86
C ASN A 442 4.79 -2.36 9.00
N ALA A 443 6.09 -2.60 9.10
CA ALA A 443 6.96 -2.04 10.14
C ALA A 443 7.74 -0.80 9.69
N GLN A 444 7.69 -0.48 8.39
CA GLN A 444 8.22 0.74 7.78
C GLN A 444 7.11 1.78 7.66
#